data_AF-A0A535RKC5-F1
#
_entry.id   AF-A0A535RKC5-F1
#
_cell.length_a   1.000
_cell.length_b   1.000
_cell.length_c   1.000
_cell.angle_alpha   90.00
_cell.angle_beta   90.00
_cell.angle_gamma   90.00
#
_symmetry.space_group_name_H-M   'P 1'
#
loop_
_entity.id
_entity.type
_entity.pdbx_description
1 polymer ?
#
loop_
_entity_poly.entity_id
_entity_poly.type
_entity_poly.pdbx_seq_one_letter_code
_entity_poly.pdbx_strand_id
1 'polypeptide(L)' 'HVRVAGAPNQRYALLFRDYLRAHPESAAAYARLKRALAALGIEPGVYAEVKDPACDLIFIAAEDWAVRSDWALR' A
#
# COMPACT_ATOMS: atom_id res chain seq x y z
N HIS A 1 -6.86 -5.63 -12.00
CA HIS A 1 -6.02 -4.70 -12.79
C HIS A 1 -5.17 -5.51 -13.76
N VAL A 2 -5.22 -5.20 -15.05
CA VAL A 2 -4.23 -5.66 -16.04
C VAL A 2 -3.22 -4.53 -16.21
N ARG A 3 -1.92 -4.84 -16.19
CA ARG A 3 -0.84 -3.84 -16.25
C ARG A 3 0.24 -4.30 -17.21
N VAL A 4 0.93 -3.35 -17.84
CA VAL A 4 2.06 -3.62 -18.73
C VAL A 4 3.26 -4.10 -17.90
N ALA A 5 3.95 -5.13 -18.38
CA ALA A 5 5.15 -5.64 -17.73
C ALA A 5 6.23 -4.54 -17.65
N GLY A 6 6.82 -4.35 -16.48
CA GLY A 6 7.81 -3.31 -16.18
C GLY A 6 7.22 -1.93 -15.86
N ALA A 7 5.91 -1.72 -15.98
CA ALA A 7 5.32 -0.41 -15.73
C ALA A 7 5.36 -0.05 -14.22
N PRO A 8 5.49 1.25 -13.86
CA PRO A 8 5.53 1.69 -12.46
C PRO A 8 4.35 1.22 -11.62
N ASN A 9 3.15 1.18 -12.21
CA ASN A 9 1.95 0.73 -11.52
C ASN A 9 1.93 -0.80 -11.25
N GLN A 10 2.71 -1.60 -11.99
CA GLN A 10 2.94 -3.01 -11.69
C GLN A 10 3.86 -3.14 -10.47
N ARG A 11 5.00 -2.44 -10.48
CA ARG A 11 5.95 -2.41 -9.35
C ARG A 11 5.25 -1.96 -8.07
N TYR A 12 4.53 -0.84 -8.13
CA TYR A 12 3.78 -0.32 -6.98
C TYR A 12 2.90 -1.39 -6.33
N ALA A 13 2.07 -2.06 -7.14
CA ALA A 13 1.12 -3.04 -6.61
C ALA A 13 1.80 -4.26 -5.98
N LEU A 14 2.92 -4.72 -6.55
CA LEU A 14 3.64 -5.89 -6.05
C LEU A 14 4.50 -5.55 -4.83
N LEU A 15 5.22 -4.43 -4.88
CA LEU A 15 6.05 -3.95 -3.77
C LEU A 15 5.20 -3.63 -2.54
N PHE A 16 4.09 -2.90 -2.70
CA PHE A 16 3.18 -2.57 -1.61
C PHE A 16 2.66 -3.84 -0.91
N ARG A 17 2.24 -4.85 -1.69
CA ARG A 17 1.77 -6.13 -1.17
C ARG A 17 2.88 -6.86 -0.38
N ASP A 18 4.06 -6.95 -0.96
CA ASP A 18 5.16 -7.73 -0.37
C ASP A 18 5.72 -7.06 0.88
N TYR A 19 5.82 -5.73 0.87
CA TYR A 19 6.13 -4.94 2.05
C TYR A 19 5.15 -5.21 3.20
N LEU A 20 3.84 -5.14 2.96
CA LEU A 20 2.84 -5.38 4.00
C LEU A 20 2.85 -6.83 4.51
N ARG A 21 3.24 -7.81 3.68
CA ARG A 21 3.43 -9.21 4.12
C ARG A 21 4.65 -9.36 5.02
N ALA A 22 5.73 -8.64 4.75
CA ALA A 22 6.94 -8.64 5.55
C ALA A 22 6.82 -7.80 6.84
N HIS A 23 5.88 -6.85 6.91
CA HIS A 23 5.70 -5.92 8.03
C HIS A 23 4.29 -6.03 8.62
N PRO A 24 4.02 -7.06 9.45
CA PRO A 24 2.68 -7.32 9.99
C PRO A 24 2.14 -6.15 10.83
N GLU A 25 2.99 -5.38 11.49
CA GLU A 25 2.58 -4.17 12.24
C GLU A 25 2.06 -3.07 11.31
N SER A 26 2.75 -2.79 10.19
CA SER A 26 2.29 -1.86 9.16
C SER A 26 0.96 -2.31 8.55
N ALA A 27 0.82 -3.62 8.28
CA ALA A 27 -0.44 -4.20 7.81
C ALA A 27 -1.59 -4.04 8.82
N ALA A 28 -1.31 -4.27 10.11
CA ALA A 28 -2.28 -4.08 11.18
C ALA A 28 -2.70 -2.61 11.32
N ALA A 29 -1.75 -1.67 11.25
CA ALA A 29 -2.03 -0.24 11.26
C ALA A 29 -2.90 0.18 10.08
N TYR A 30 -2.56 -0.27 8.87
CA TYR A 30 -3.35 0.01 7.66
C TYR A 30 -4.76 -0.59 7.75
N ALA A 31 -4.91 -1.80 8.30
CA ALA A 31 -6.21 -2.41 8.54
C ALA A 31 -7.05 -1.63 9.55
N ARG A 32 -6.46 -1.14 10.65
CA ARG A 32 -7.15 -0.27 11.63
C ARG A 32 -7.64 1.02 10.98
N LEU A 33 -6.79 1.68 10.21
CA LEU A 33 -7.18 2.89 9.45
C LEU A 33 -8.38 2.60 8.55
N LYS A 34 -8.32 1.55 7.72
CA LYS A 34 -9.41 1.21 6.80
C LYS A 34 -10.72 0.93 7.52
N ARG A 35 -10.70 0.25 8.67
CA ARG A 35 -11.90 0.00 9.48
C ARG A 35 -12.44 1.27 10.12
N ALA A 36 -11.57 2.12 10.65
CA ALA A 36 -11.97 3.40 11.23
C ALA A 36 -12.63 4.31 10.19
N LEU A 37 -12.04 4.43 9.00
CA LEU A 37 -12.63 5.19 7.90
C LEU A 37 -13.97 4.61 7.43
N ALA A 38 -14.09 3.29 7.33
CA ALA A 38 -15.34 2.65 6.95
C ALA A 38 -16.46 2.88 7.98
N ALA A 39 -16.12 2.91 9.27
CA ALA A 39 -17.07 3.18 10.36
C ALA A 39 -17.66 4.60 10.33
N LEU A 40 -17.04 5.54 9.61
CA LEU A 40 -17.57 6.90 9.44
C LEU A 40 -18.79 6.95 8.52
N GLY A 41 -19.09 5.87 7.77
CA GLY A 41 -20.23 5.84 6.84
C GLY A 41 -20.13 6.85 5.69
N ILE A 42 -18.90 7.31 5.37
CA ILE A 42 -18.64 8.27 4.30
C ILE A 42 -18.71 7.61 2.92
N GLU A 43 -18.95 8.45 1.90
CA GLU A 43 -19.01 8.01 0.51
C GLU A 43 -17.71 7.29 0.07
N PRO A 44 -17.80 6.25 -0.78
CA PRO A 44 -16.63 5.48 -1.21
C PRO A 44 -15.51 6.30 -1.86
N GLY A 45 -15.86 7.39 -2.56
CA GLY A 45 -14.89 8.32 -3.16
C GLY A 45 -14.09 9.07 -2.09
N VAL A 46 -14.78 9.64 -1.10
CA VAL A 46 -14.17 10.33 0.05
C VAL A 46 -13.32 9.36 0.87
N TYR A 47 -13.80 8.13 1.07
CA TYR A 47 -13.02 7.08 1.70
C TYR A 47 -11.69 6.83 0.96
N ALA A 48 -11.72 6.77 -0.38
CA ALA A 48 -10.54 6.54 -1.18
C ALA A 48 -9.55 7.71 -1.06
N GLU A 49 -10.04 8.95 -1.16
CA GLU A 49 -9.23 10.17 -1.04
C GLU A 49 -8.55 10.29 0.34
N VAL A 50 -9.29 10.06 1.43
CA VAL A 50 -8.73 10.17 2.79
C VAL A 50 -7.73 9.06 3.09
N LYS A 51 -7.91 7.88 2.49
CA LYS A 51 -6.99 6.74 2.65
C LYS A 51 -5.71 6.89 1.81
N ASP A 52 -5.76 7.63 0.70
CA ASP A 52 -4.69 7.71 -0.29
C ASP A 52 -3.33 8.13 0.29
N PRO A 53 -3.23 9.17 1.14
CA PRO A 53 -1.96 9.56 1.75
C PRO A 53 -1.32 8.46 2.62
N ALA A 54 -2.12 7.59 3.22
CA ALA A 54 -1.58 6.45 3.97
C ALA A 54 -0.96 5.41 3.02
N CYS A 55 -1.51 5.25 1.82
CA CYS A 55 -0.91 4.39 0.80
C CYS A 55 0.45 4.95 0.34
N ASP A 56 0.57 6.28 0.19
CA ASP A 56 1.83 6.94 -0.17
C ASP A 56 2.90 6.73 0.89
N LEU A 57 2.56 6.93 2.18
CA LEU A 57 3.50 6.72 3.28
C LEU A 57 3.97 5.26 3.37
N ILE A 58 3.05 4.30 3.19
CA ILE A 58 3.40 2.88 3.13
C ILE A 58 4.32 2.61 1.93
N PHE A 59 4.05 3.22 0.78
CA PHE A 59 4.87 3.02 -0.42
C PHE A 59 6.27 3.62 -0.26
N ILE A 60 6.43 4.78 0.37
CA ILE A 60 7.73 5.36 0.72
C ILE A 60 8.53 4.38 1.60
N ALA A 61 7.90 3.83 2.65
CA ALA A 61 8.54 2.84 3.51
C ALA A 61 8.86 1.54 2.76
N ALA A 62 8.02 1.16 1.78
CA ALA A 62 8.23 -0.01 0.96
C ALA A 62 9.40 0.15 -0.01
N GLU A 63 9.59 1.32 -0.63
CA GLU A 63 10.75 1.61 -1.49
C GLU A 63 12.06 1.55 -0.69
N ASP A 64 12.08 2.14 0.50
CA ASP A 64 13.22 2.07 1.42
C ASP A 64 13.53 0.62 1.87
N TRP A 65 12.49 -0.17 2.17
CA TRP A 65 12.65 -1.60 2.42
C TRP A 65 13.16 -2.37 1.20
N ALA A 66 12.70 -2.03 -0.01
CA ALA A 66 13.12 -2.73 -1.23
C ALA A 66 14.63 -2.61 -1.45
N VAL A 67 15.19 -1.42 -1.22
CA VAL A 67 16.65 -1.17 -1.31
C VAL A 67 17.42 -2.03 -0.31
N ARG A 68 16.95 -2.12 0.95
CA ARG A 68 17.65 -2.87 2.00
C ARG A 68 17.53 -4.38 1.91
N SER A 69 16.43 -4.88 1.33
CA SER A 69 16.12 -6.31 1.28
C SER A 69 16.47 -6.96 -0.07
N ASP A 70 17.08 -6.19 -0.98
CA ASP A 70 17.32 -6.59 -2.36
C ASP A 70 16.04 -7.08 -3.06
N TRP A 71 14.91 -6.44 -2.71
CA TRP A 71 13.63 -6.79 -3.32
C TRP A 71 13.67 -6.42 -4.80
N ALA A 72 13.41 -7.40 -5.65
CA ALA A 72 13.32 -7.22 -7.10
C ALA A 72 11.93 -7.57 -7.60
N LEU A 73 11.49 -6.86 -8.64
CA LEU A 73 10.31 -7.20 -9.40
C LEU A 73 10.56 -8.55 -10.10
N ARG A 74 9.93 -9.61 -9.60
CA ARG A 74 9.96 -10.94 -10.21
C ARG A 74 8.93 -11.08 -11.33
#